data_AF-A0A2H0P066-F1
#
_entry.id   AF-A0A2H0P066-F1
#
_cell.length_a   1.000
_cell.length_b   1.000
_cell.length_c   1.000
_cell.angle_alpha   90.00
_cell.angle_beta   90.00
_cell.angle_gamma   90.00
#
_symmetry.space_group_name_H-M   'P 1'
#
loop_
_entity.id
_entity.type
_entity.pdbx_description
1 polymer ?
#
loop_
_entity_poly.entity_id
_entity_poly.type
_entity_poly.pdbx_seq_one_letter_code
_entity_poly.pdbx_strand_id
1 'polypeptide(L)'
;ADIVRIASVWGLAGLALGTACFFWYRAMLPEAARATFDALLTPGLQKGMYGPIILMAAYFAFLRLRPLAIGFTPALLAIAVLFISIFSFERGRELIRKPYLMPQFMYSNQIIGGELPAKGVASETAAMNEKGILRFAPFVPDGLRDVTEANQLAAGRMVALIECSACHTLSPKGLRPLPQRVGALGFTDIDSMTAFLDSLDSYPYMPPFVGTETEKKALASYLISISK
;
A
#
# COMPACT_ATOMS: atom_id res chain seq x y z
N ALA A 1 -7.99 14.79 42.45
CA ALA A 1 -8.84 13.61 42.13
C ALA A 1 -9.93 13.96 41.11
N ASP A 2 -10.65 15.07 41.27
CA ASP A 2 -11.80 15.39 40.40
C ASP A 2 -11.41 15.73 38.96
N ILE A 3 -10.28 16.41 38.75
CA ILE A 3 -9.72 16.65 37.40
C ILE A 3 -9.54 15.33 36.64
N VAL A 4 -8.97 14.31 37.29
CA VAL A 4 -8.73 12.99 36.66
C VAL A 4 -10.04 12.29 36.32
N ARG A 5 -11.06 12.40 37.19
CA ARG A 5 -12.38 11.83 36.91
C ARG A 5 -13.06 12.50 35.73
N ILE A 6 -13.00 13.84 35.67
CA ILE A 6 -13.55 14.63 34.55
C ILE A 6 -12.80 14.27 33.27
N ALA A 7 -11.46 14.27 33.29
CA ALA A 7 -10.63 13.90 32.14
C ALA A 7 -10.93 12.48 31.64
N SER A 8 -11.19 11.53 32.55
CA SER A 8 -11.54 10.15 32.20
C SER A 8 -12.90 10.06 31.49
N VAL A 9 -13.89 10.86 31.90
CA VAL A 9 -15.19 10.93 31.20
C VAL A 9 -15.02 11.48 29.79
N TRP A 10 -14.24 12.56 29.63
CA TRP A 10 -13.91 13.12 28.32
C TRP A 10 -13.11 12.16 27.44
N GLY A 11 -12.18 11.39 28.03
CA GLY A 11 -11.44 10.34 27.32
C GLY A 11 -12.36 9.25 26.79
N LEU A 12 -13.31 8.76 27.61
CA LEU A 12 -14.31 7.78 27.17
C LEU A 12 -15.24 8.34 26.09
N ALA A 13 -15.73 9.57 26.26
CA ALA A 13 -16.57 10.23 25.26
C ALA A 13 -15.82 10.42 23.93
N GLY A 14 -14.55 10.84 23.99
CA GLY A 14 -13.67 10.97 22.82
C GLY A 14 -13.42 9.64 22.10
N LEU A 15 -13.20 8.55 22.84
CA LEU A 15 -13.06 7.20 22.25
C LEU A 15 -14.35 6.76 21.56
N ALA A 16 -15.52 6.99 22.18
CA ALA A 16 -16.81 6.66 21.59
C ALA A 16 -17.05 7.46 20.31
N LEU A 17 -16.81 8.78 20.34
CA LEU A 17 -16.94 9.65 19.18
C LEU A 17 -15.97 9.26 18.07
N GLY A 18 -14.70 9.02 18.39
CA GLY A 18 -13.69 8.60 17.42
C GLY A 18 -14.05 7.26 16.75
N THR A 19 -14.59 6.32 17.52
CA THR A 19 -15.10 5.04 17.01
C THR A 19 -16.28 5.26 16.06
N ALA A 20 -17.24 6.12 16.41
CA ALA A 20 -18.36 6.46 15.54
C ALA A 20 -17.88 7.13 14.23
N CYS A 21 -16.94 8.08 14.33
CA CYS A 21 -16.32 8.72 13.17
C CYS A 21 -15.60 7.72 12.26
N PHE A 22 -14.94 6.69 12.82
CA PHE A 22 -14.30 5.64 12.02
C PHE A 22 -15.34 4.83 11.22
N PHE A 23 -16.45 4.42 11.83
CA PHE A 23 -17.50 3.69 11.12
C PHE A 23 -18.18 4.57 10.07
N TRP A 24 -18.39 5.85 10.37
CA TRP A 24 -18.89 6.83 9.38
C TRP A 24 -17.93 6.99 8.21
N TYR A 25 -16.63 7.18 8.47
CA TYR A 25 -15.59 7.25 7.45
C TYR A 25 -15.59 5.99 6.56
N ARG A 26 -15.61 4.80 7.18
CA ARG A 26 -15.64 3.53 6.44
C ARG A 26 -16.89 3.40 5.57
N ALA A 27 -18.05 3.88 6.04
CA ALA A 27 -19.28 3.86 5.24
C ALA A 27 -19.23 4.79 4.02
N MET A 28 -18.46 5.88 4.09
CA MET A 28 -18.27 6.84 3.00
C MET A 28 -17.20 6.41 1.98
N LEU A 29 -16.46 5.34 2.23
CA LEU A 29 -15.43 4.87 1.30
C LEU A 29 -16.06 4.28 0.03
N PRO A 30 -15.49 4.58 -1.15
CA PRO A 30 -15.84 3.90 -2.40
C PRO A 30 -15.72 2.38 -2.25
N GLU A 31 -16.54 1.63 -3.00
CA GLU A 31 -16.57 0.17 -2.92
C GLU A 31 -15.19 -0.47 -3.16
N ALA A 32 -14.46 -0.02 -4.18
CA ALA A 32 -13.10 -0.49 -4.47
C ALA A 32 -12.14 -0.30 -3.28
N ALA A 33 -12.23 0.84 -2.59
CA ALA A 33 -11.41 1.14 -1.42
C ALA A 33 -11.78 0.25 -0.21
N ARG A 34 -13.09 -0.03 -0.02
CA ARG A 34 -13.57 -0.98 1.01
C ARG A 34 -13.11 -2.41 0.72
N ALA A 35 -13.24 -2.86 -0.52
CA ALA A 35 -12.80 -4.20 -0.94
C ALA A 35 -11.28 -4.37 -0.74
N THR A 36 -10.49 -3.36 -1.12
CA THR A 36 -9.03 -3.34 -0.89
C THR A 36 -8.69 -3.41 0.59
N PHE A 37 -9.39 -2.63 1.41
CA PHE A 37 -9.18 -2.63 2.85
C PHE A 37 -9.47 -4.01 3.44
N ASP A 38 -10.61 -4.61 3.11
CA ASP A 38 -11.00 -5.91 3.67
C ASP A 38 -10.09 -7.05 3.18
N ALA A 39 -9.59 -6.99 1.95
CA ALA A 39 -8.65 -7.97 1.40
C ALA A 39 -7.25 -7.88 2.04
N LEU A 40 -6.77 -6.68 2.39
CA LEU A 40 -5.41 -6.46 2.85
C LEU A 40 -5.26 -6.35 4.38
N LEU A 41 -6.35 -6.13 5.10
CA LEU A 41 -6.32 -5.89 6.54
C LEU A 41 -6.10 -7.20 7.30
N THR A 42 -4.85 -7.48 7.64
CA THR A 42 -4.47 -8.70 8.35
C THR A 42 -5.09 -8.76 9.76
N PRO A 43 -5.32 -9.96 10.33
CA PRO A 43 -5.88 -10.10 11.68
C PRO A 43 -5.05 -9.40 12.77
N GLY A 44 -3.72 -9.34 12.61
CA GLY A 44 -2.85 -8.61 13.53
C GLY A 44 -3.08 -7.10 13.48
N LEU A 45 -3.30 -6.56 12.29
CA LEU A 45 -3.59 -5.14 12.10
C LEU A 45 -4.99 -4.79 12.63
N GLN A 46 -5.99 -5.65 12.40
CA GLN A 46 -7.32 -5.54 12.99
C GLN A 46 -7.24 -5.46 14.52
N LYS A 47 -6.54 -6.41 15.15
CA LYS A 47 -6.29 -6.43 16.60
C LYS A 47 -5.62 -5.15 17.08
N GLY A 48 -4.65 -4.63 16.33
CA GLY A 48 -3.98 -3.37 16.60
C GLY A 48 -4.87 -2.13 16.45
N MET A 49 -6.00 -2.22 15.75
CA MET A 49 -6.99 -1.14 15.66
C MET A 49 -7.96 -1.15 16.84
N TYR A 50 -8.64 -2.28 17.10
CA TYR A 50 -9.67 -2.32 18.15
C TYR A 50 -9.11 -2.56 19.56
N GLY A 51 -7.98 -3.28 19.69
CA GLY A 51 -7.35 -3.60 20.97
C GLY A 51 -6.99 -2.35 21.77
N PRO A 52 -6.27 -1.37 21.21
CA PRO A 52 -5.98 -0.11 21.89
C PRO A 52 -7.21 0.67 22.33
N ILE A 53 -8.31 0.65 21.56
CA ILE A 53 -9.56 1.31 21.94
C ILE A 53 -10.13 0.68 23.23
N ILE A 54 -10.17 -0.65 23.29
CA ILE A 54 -10.64 -1.40 24.47
C ILE A 54 -9.74 -1.14 25.67
N LEU A 55 -8.41 -1.21 25.49
CA LEU A 55 -7.44 -0.97 26.56
C LEU A 55 -7.52 0.46 27.08
N MET A 56 -7.71 1.44 26.21
CA MET A 56 -7.83 2.85 26.59
C MET A 56 -9.16 3.13 27.29
N ALA A 57 -10.25 2.49 26.85
CA ALA A 57 -11.53 2.56 27.55
C ALA A 57 -11.42 1.97 28.96
N ALA A 58 -10.76 0.81 29.12
CA ALA A 58 -10.49 0.21 30.42
C ALA A 58 -9.61 1.12 31.30
N TYR A 59 -8.59 1.75 30.72
CA TYR A 59 -7.72 2.70 31.41
C TYR A 59 -8.50 3.91 31.97
N PHE A 60 -9.32 4.56 31.15
CA PHE A 60 -10.13 5.70 31.61
C PHE A 60 -11.21 5.28 32.60
N ALA A 61 -11.86 4.13 32.41
CA ALA A 61 -12.81 3.60 33.39
C ALA A 61 -12.14 3.32 34.74
N PHE A 62 -10.93 2.74 34.73
CA PHE A 62 -10.14 2.50 35.93
C PHE A 62 -9.76 3.80 36.64
N LEU A 63 -9.24 4.80 35.92
CA LEU A 63 -8.91 6.11 36.49
C LEU A 63 -10.13 6.86 37.02
N ARG A 64 -11.32 6.65 36.44
CA ARG A 64 -12.56 7.22 36.95
C ARG A 64 -12.94 6.63 38.33
N LEU A 65 -12.68 5.34 38.54
CA LEU A 65 -12.93 4.63 39.81
C LEU A 65 -11.83 4.90 40.84
N ARG A 66 -10.57 4.94 40.40
CA ARG A 66 -9.36 5.10 41.23
C ARG A 66 -8.51 6.28 40.72
N PRO A 67 -8.95 7.55 40.90
CA PRO A 67 -8.28 8.71 40.29
C PRO A 67 -6.89 9.02 40.83
N LEU A 68 -6.53 8.48 42.00
CA LEU A 68 -5.20 8.63 42.58
C LEU A 68 -4.21 7.59 42.04
N ALA A 69 -4.66 6.64 41.22
CA ALA A 69 -3.80 5.67 40.53
C ALA A 69 -3.15 6.26 39.27
N ILE A 70 -3.43 7.53 38.93
CA ILE A 70 -2.70 8.24 37.89
C ILE A 70 -1.23 8.40 38.32
N GLY A 71 -0.31 8.04 37.45
CA GLY A 71 1.11 8.08 37.74
C GLY A 71 1.92 7.90 36.46
N PHE A 72 3.24 7.98 36.59
CA PHE A 72 4.15 7.91 35.44
C PHE A 72 4.01 6.61 34.66
N THR A 73 4.06 5.46 35.34
CA THR A 73 4.03 4.14 34.68
C THR A 73 2.71 3.88 33.93
N PRO A 74 1.51 4.05 34.54
CA PRO A 74 0.25 3.88 33.80
C PRO A 74 0.10 4.88 32.64
N ALA A 75 0.60 6.11 32.77
CA ALA A 75 0.58 7.09 31.68
C ALA A 75 1.51 6.68 30.53
N LEU A 76 2.72 6.20 30.83
CA LEU A 76 3.66 5.70 29.81
C LEU A 76 3.09 4.51 29.05
N LEU A 77 2.44 3.58 29.75
CA LEU A 77 1.75 2.44 29.13
C LEU A 77 0.60 2.91 28.23
N ALA A 78 -0.19 3.90 28.67
CA ALA A 78 -1.24 4.48 27.85
C ALA A 78 -0.67 5.11 26.56
N ILE A 79 0.44 5.84 26.65
CA ILE A 79 1.14 6.38 25.48
C ILE A 79 1.58 5.26 24.54
N ALA A 80 2.20 4.20 25.05
CA ALA A 80 2.63 3.06 24.22
C ALA A 80 1.45 2.41 23.47
N VAL A 81 0.30 2.25 24.15
CA VAL A 81 -0.93 1.73 23.53
C VAL A 81 -1.44 2.66 22.42
N LEU A 82 -1.39 3.98 22.60
CA LEU A 82 -1.76 4.94 21.57
C LEU A 82 -0.84 4.87 20.34
N PHE A 83 0.48 4.69 20.53
CA PHE A 83 1.40 4.51 19.40
C PHE A 83 1.12 3.24 18.60
N ILE A 84 0.78 2.13 19.26
CA ILE A 84 0.34 0.89 18.58
C ILE A 84 -0.93 1.14 17.76
N SER A 85 -1.87 1.93 18.32
CA SER A 85 -3.09 2.32 17.63
C SER A 85 -2.78 3.16 16.39
N ILE A 86 -1.99 4.22 16.53
CA ILE A 86 -1.58 5.10 15.43
C ILE A 86 -0.92 4.30 14.32
N PHE A 87 0.04 3.42 14.66
CA PHE A 87 0.68 2.55 13.68
C PHE A 87 -0.35 1.70 12.91
N SER A 88 -1.33 1.15 13.62
CA SER A 88 -2.33 0.26 13.02
C SER A 88 -3.30 1.01 12.12
N PHE A 89 -3.75 2.19 12.54
CA PHE A 89 -4.63 3.05 11.75
C PHE A 89 -3.91 3.68 10.55
N GLU A 90 -2.67 4.16 10.69
CA GLU A 90 -1.89 4.70 9.57
C GLU A 90 -1.57 3.62 8.54
N ARG A 91 -1.23 2.41 9.00
CA ARG A 91 -1.07 1.29 8.08
C ARG A 91 -2.40 0.94 7.40
N GLY A 92 -3.51 0.95 8.12
CA GLY A 92 -4.84 0.76 7.55
C GLY A 92 -5.14 1.80 6.45
N ARG A 93 -4.90 3.08 6.73
CA ARG A 93 -5.07 4.20 5.78
C ARG A 93 -4.19 4.04 4.53
N GLU A 94 -2.96 3.55 4.69
CA GLU A 94 -2.07 3.21 3.58
C GLU A 94 -2.61 2.08 2.71
N LEU A 95 -3.27 1.07 3.31
CA LEU A 95 -3.83 -0.05 2.56
C LEU A 95 -5.06 0.39 1.74
N ILE A 96 -5.92 1.26 2.28
CA ILE A 96 -7.15 1.74 1.62
C ILE A 96 -6.84 2.45 0.29
N ARG A 97 -5.73 3.19 0.22
CA ARG A 97 -5.41 3.99 -0.98
C ARG A 97 -4.78 3.19 -2.12
N LYS A 98 -4.28 1.97 -1.87
CA LYS A 98 -3.65 1.14 -2.91
C LYS A 98 -4.66 0.85 -4.04
N PRO A 99 -4.19 0.73 -5.30
CA PRO A 99 -2.81 0.85 -5.78
C PRO A 99 -2.33 2.31 -5.96
N TYR A 100 -3.13 3.30 -5.57
CA TYR A 100 -2.88 4.71 -5.83
C TYR A 100 -2.04 5.41 -4.74
N LEU A 101 -1.22 6.36 -5.17
CA LEU A 101 -0.70 7.41 -4.29
C LEU A 101 -1.76 8.50 -4.09
N MET A 102 -2.42 8.89 -5.19
CA MET A 102 -3.56 9.78 -5.24
C MET A 102 -4.72 9.06 -5.92
N PRO A 103 -5.84 8.77 -5.22
CA PRO A 103 -6.92 7.95 -5.75
C PRO A 103 -7.37 8.38 -7.15
N GLN A 104 -7.46 7.42 -8.07
CA GLN A 104 -7.91 7.62 -9.45
C GLN A 104 -7.06 8.58 -10.31
N PHE A 105 -5.88 8.98 -9.83
CA PHE A 105 -5.02 9.92 -10.56
C PHE A 105 -3.60 9.36 -10.75
N MET A 106 -2.91 9.02 -9.66
CA MET A 106 -1.50 8.60 -9.71
C MET A 106 -1.30 7.29 -8.95
N TYR A 107 -0.66 6.33 -9.60
CA TYR A 107 -0.33 5.03 -9.02
C TYR A 107 0.84 5.11 -8.03
N SER A 108 1.05 4.05 -7.23
CA SER A 108 2.14 3.99 -6.24
C SER A 108 3.54 4.04 -6.87
N ASN A 109 3.67 3.71 -8.16
CA ASN A 109 4.90 3.85 -8.95
C ASN A 109 5.04 5.25 -9.60
N GLN A 110 4.19 6.21 -9.20
CA GLN A 110 4.15 7.60 -9.67
C GLN A 110 3.72 7.81 -11.14
N ILE A 111 3.28 6.76 -11.84
CA ILE A 111 2.68 6.89 -13.17
C ILE A 111 1.32 7.56 -13.05
N ILE A 112 1.08 8.58 -13.87
CA ILE A 112 -0.21 9.29 -13.92
C ILE A 112 -1.17 8.49 -14.81
N GLY A 113 -2.11 7.79 -14.17
CA GLY A 113 -3.14 6.99 -14.84
C GLY A 113 -4.43 7.75 -15.13
N GLY A 114 -4.75 8.77 -14.32
CA GLY A 114 -5.95 9.58 -14.45
C GLY A 114 -5.68 10.98 -14.97
N GLU A 115 -6.75 11.70 -15.29
CA GLU A 115 -6.68 13.07 -15.79
C GLU A 115 -7.01 14.08 -14.68
N LEU A 116 -6.42 15.28 -14.78
CA LEU A 116 -6.75 16.41 -13.92
C LEU A 116 -6.97 17.67 -14.79
N PRO A 117 -8.17 17.83 -15.40
CA PRO A 117 -8.46 18.91 -16.35
C PRO A 117 -8.22 20.30 -15.77
N ALA A 118 -8.52 20.50 -14.47
CA ALA A 118 -8.31 21.78 -13.78
C ALA A 118 -6.85 22.25 -13.75
N LYS A 119 -5.88 21.34 -13.94
CA LYS A 119 -4.44 21.64 -14.04
C LYS A 119 -3.85 21.34 -15.42
N GLY A 120 -4.68 20.98 -16.40
CA GLY A 120 -4.22 20.59 -17.74
C GLY A 120 -3.33 19.34 -17.76
N VAL A 121 -3.46 18.44 -16.78
CA VAL A 121 -2.68 17.20 -16.72
C VAL A 121 -3.48 16.07 -17.34
N ALA A 122 -2.94 15.45 -18.40
CA ALA A 122 -3.51 14.27 -19.05
C ALA A 122 -2.89 12.98 -18.50
N SER A 123 -3.53 11.84 -18.78
CA SER A 123 -2.98 10.52 -18.45
C SER A 123 -1.73 10.25 -19.29
N GLU A 124 -0.68 9.73 -18.64
CA GLU A 124 0.60 9.40 -19.29
C GLU A 124 0.60 7.99 -19.88
N THR A 125 -0.32 7.13 -19.44
CA THR A 125 -0.32 5.69 -19.75
C THR A 125 -0.48 5.41 -21.24
N ALA A 126 -1.31 6.16 -21.96
CA ALA A 126 -1.51 5.98 -23.39
C ALA A 126 -0.21 6.20 -24.18
N ALA A 127 0.52 7.29 -23.87
CA ALA A 127 1.78 7.59 -24.53
C ALA A 127 2.88 6.58 -24.15
N MET A 128 2.89 6.12 -22.91
CA MET A 128 3.82 5.08 -22.43
C MET A 128 3.55 3.71 -23.03
N ASN A 129 2.28 3.33 -23.22
CA ASN A 129 1.92 2.07 -23.88
C ASN A 129 2.29 2.07 -25.37
N GLU A 130 2.24 3.23 -26.03
CA GLU A 130 2.64 3.37 -27.43
C GLU A 130 4.17 3.42 -27.62
N LYS A 131 4.87 4.23 -26.83
CA LYS A 131 6.29 4.57 -27.06
C LYS A 131 7.26 3.86 -26.12
N GLY A 132 6.75 3.24 -25.06
CA GLY A 132 7.49 2.43 -24.09
C GLY A 132 7.97 3.21 -22.87
N ILE A 133 7.75 2.63 -21.68
CA ILE A 133 8.04 3.25 -20.38
C ILE A 133 9.54 3.55 -20.19
N LEU A 134 10.43 2.74 -20.78
CA LEU A 134 11.88 2.93 -20.70
C LEU A 134 12.34 4.23 -21.36
N ARG A 135 11.58 4.75 -22.33
CA ARG A 135 11.87 6.03 -22.98
C ARG A 135 11.43 7.24 -22.15
N PHE A 136 10.39 7.09 -21.33
CA PHE A 136 9.86 8.17 -20.48
C PHE A 136 10.62 8.32 -19.16
N ALA A 137 11.07 7.20 -18.58
CA ALA A 137 11.69 7.22 -17.27
C ALA A 137 13.07 7.95 -17.32
N PRO A 138 13.30 8.96 -16.46
CA PRO A 138 14.43 9.89 -16.61
C PRO A 138 15.80 9.24 -16.35
N PHE A 139 15.85 8.20 -15.52
CA PHE A 139 17.09 7.56 -15.08
C PHE A 139 17.41 6.26 -15.81
N VAL A 140 16.77 6.01 -16.95
CA VAL A 140 17.08 4.86 -17.80
C VAL A 140 18.33 5.17 -18.62
N PRO A 141 19.40 4.34 -18.53
CA PRO A 141 20.59 4.49 -19.37
C PRO A 141 20.23 4.39 -20.85
N ASP A 142 20.94 5.13 -21.71
CA ASP A 142 20.60 5.21 -23.13
C ASP A 142 20.57 3.83 -23.83
N GLY A 143 21.46 2.92 -23.46
CA GLY A 143 21.49 1.53 -23.98
C GLY A 143 20.32 0.63 -23.53
N LEU A 144 19.43 1.12 -22.65
CA LEU A 144 18.24 0.44 -22.15
C LEU A 144 16.94 1.18 -22.50
N ARG A 145 16.98 2.27 -23.28
CA ARG A 145 15.78 2.98 -23.73
C ARG A 145 14.94 2.17 -24.72
N ASP A 146 15.57 1.20 -25.37
CA ASP A 146 14.96 0.27 -26.32
C ASP A 146 15.31 -1.17 -25.95
N VAL A 147 14.33 -2.05 -26.10
CA VAL A 147 14.52 -3.49 -25.90
C VAL A 147 15.12 -4.09 -27.18
N THR A 148 16.22 -4.80 -27.01
CA THR A 148 16.92 -5.57 -28.04
C THR A 148 17.15 -6.99 -27.52
N GLU A 149 17.43 -7.94 -28.42
CA GLU A 149 17.74 -9.32 -28.02
C GLU A 149 18.93 -9.38 -27.05
N ALA A 150 19.93 -8.51 -27.24
CA ALA A 150 21.13 -8.49 -26.41
C ALA A 150 20.91 -7.92 -24.99
N ASN A 151 19.92 -7.05 -24.81
CA ASN A 151 19.67 -6.37 -23.52
C ASN A 151 18.37 -6.79 -22.83
N GLN A 152 17.62 -7.76 -23.38
CA GLN A 152 16.27 -8.13 -22.93
C GLN A 152 16.14 -8.31 -21.41
N LEU A 153 17.05 -9.04 -20.76
CA LEU A 153 17.01 -9.22 -19.30
C LEU A 153 17.32 -7.94 -18.52
N ALA A 154 18.25 -7.12 -19.00
CA ALA A 154 18.60 -5.86 -18.35
C ALA A 154 17.48 -4.82 -18.50
N ALA A 155 16.85 -4.75 -19.67
CA ALA A 155 15.68 -3.94 -19.92
C ALA A 155 14.49 -4.39 -19.06
N GLY A 156 14.22 -5.70 -19.00
CA GLY A 156 13.18 -6.27 -18.13
C GLY A 156 13.41 -5.96 -16.65
N ARG A 157 14.66 -6.01 -16.17
CA ARG A 157 15.02 -5.57 -14.82
C ARG A 157 14.75 -4.08 -14.61
N MET A 158 15.01 -3.24 -15.62
CA MET A 158 14.73 -1.81 -15.53
C MET A 158 13.22 -1.54 -15.46
N VAL A 159 12.42 -2.23 -16.28
CA VAL A 159 10.95 -2.17 -16.19
C VAL A 159 10.47 -2.59 -14.79
N ALA A 160 11.00 -3.69 -14.25
CA ALA A 160 10.68 -4.12 -12.89
C ALA A 160 11.09 -3.09 -11.82
N LEU A 161 12.19 -2.38 -12.04
CA LEU A 161 12.63 -1.31 -11.15
C LEU A 161 11.67 -0.11 -11.20
N ILE A 162 11.16 0.25 -12.37
CA ILE A 162 10.23 1.38 -12.52
C ILE A 162 8.85 1.02 -11.96
N GLU A 163 8.29 -0.11 -12.36
CA GLU A 163 6.88 -0.41 -12.11
C GLU A 163 6.62 -1.24 -10.84
N CYS A 164 7.57 -2.12 -10.45
CA CYS A 164 7.34 -3.06 -9.35
C CYS A 164 8.04 -2.64 -8.04
N SER A 165 9.16 -1.91 -8.11
CA SER A 165 10.03 -1.69 -6.96
C SER A 165 9.42 -0.84 -5.83
N ALA A 166 8.42 -0.02 -6.16
CA ALA A 166 7.66 0.76 -5.17
C ALA A 166 6.94 -0.12 -4.14
N CYS A 167 6.62 -1.38 -4.50
CA CYS A 167 5.90 -2.31 -3.64
C CYS A 167 6.67 -3.60 -3.32
N HIS A 168 7.60 -3.99 -4.19
CA HIS A 168 8.32 -5.27 -4.15
C HIS A 168 9.83 -5.05 -4.15
N THR A 169 10.55 -5.70 -3.22
CA THR A 169 12.00 -5.73 -3.33
C THR A 169 12.42 -6.67 -4.46
N LEU A 170 13.32 -6.23 -5.34
CA LEU A 170 13.91 -7.10 -6.38
C LEU A 170 14.88 -8.14 -5.80
N SER A 171 15.33 -7.94 -4.56
CA SER A 171 16.14 -8.90 -3.80
C SER A 171 15.30 -10.08 -3.30
N PRO A 172 15.89 -11.30 -3.14
CA PRO A 172 15.21 -12.45 -2.53
C PRO A 172 14.86 -12.24 -1.06
N LYS A 173 15.41 -11.20 -0.41
CA LYS A 173 15.10 -10.81 0.97
C LYS A 173 14.54 -9.40 1.00
N GLY A 174 13.61 -9.14 1.92
CA GLY A 174 13.04 -7.82 2.13
C GLY A 174 11.51 -7.85 2.20
N LEU A 175 10.90 -6.68 1.99
CA LEU A 175 9.45 -6.55 1.96
C LEU A 175 8.90 -7.05 0.62
N ARG A 176 8.02 -8.06 0.69
CA ARG A 176 7.35 -8.66 -0.48
C ARG A 176 8.34 -8.98 -1.62
N PRO A 177 9.37 -9.81 -1.36
CA PRO A 177 10.43 -10.05 -2.32
C PRO A 177 9.87 -10.65 -3.61
N LEU A 178 10.15 -9.96 -4.72
CA LEU A 178 9.64 -10.31 -6.04
C LEU A 178 10.01 -11.75 -6.42
N PRO A 179 11.26 -12.23 -6.23
CA PRO A 179 11.64 -13.62 -6.48
C PRO A 179 10.70 -14.65 -5.84
N GLN A 180 10.35 -14.47 -4.57
CA GLN A 180 9.46 -15.40 -3.85
C GLN A 180 8.01 -15.30 -4.34
N ARG A 181 7.56 -14.10 -4.69
CA ARG A 181 6.18 -13.86 -5.16
C ARG A 181 5.97 -14.46 -6.55
N VAL A 182 6.92 -14.25 -7.46
CA VAL A 182 6.84 -14.83 -8.82
C VAL A 182 7.14 -16.33 -8.81
N GLY A 183 8.06 -16.79 -7.96
CA GLY A 183 8.31 -18.22 -7.74
C GLY A 183 7.05 -18.97 -7.25
N ALA A 184 6.26 -18.35 -6.38
CA ALA A 184 4.99 -18.92 -5.90
C ALA A 184 3.90 -19.01 -7.00
N LEU A 185 4.00 -18.24 -8.08
CA LEU A 185 3.10 -18.36 -9.24
C LEU A 185 3.44 -19.57 -10.12
N GLY A 186 4.71 -20.00 -10.12
CA GLY A 186 5.16 -21.21 -10.82
C GLY A 186 5.21 -21.11 -12.35
N PHE A 187 5.08 -19.92 -12.93
CA PHE A 187 5.19 -19.72 -14.39
C PHE A 187 6.64 -19.93 -14.86
N THR A 188 6.79 -20.69 -15.95
CA THR A 188 8.10 -21.03 -16.53
C THR A 188 8.27 -20.50 -17.96
N ASP A 189 7.18 -20.10 -18.62
CA ASP A 189 7.16 -19.57 -19.98
C ASP A 189 6.74 -18.09 -20.00
N ILE A 190 7.18 -17.38 -21.04
CA ILE A 190 6.97 -15.94 -21.20
C ILE A 190 5.49 -15.61 -21.42
N ASP A 191 4.75 -16.46 -22.11
CA ASP A 191 3.35 -16.18 -22.48
C ASP A 191 2.45 -16.22 -21.24
N SER A 192 2.60 -17.23 -20.38
CA SER A 192 1.89 -17.32 -19.10
C SER A 192 2.21 -16.14 -18.18
N MET A 193 3.49 -15.75 -18.10
CA MET A 193 3.89 -14.59 -17.30
C MET A 193 3.34 -13.28 -17.88
N THR A 194 3.30 -13.13 -19.20
CA THR A 194 2.73 -11.96 -19.88
C THR A 194 1.23 -11.87 -19.64
N ALA A 195 0.50 -12.99 -19.74
CA ALA A 195 -0.93 -13.05 -19.43
C ALA A 195 -1.22 -12.71 -17.95
N PHE A 196 -0.33 -13.10 -17.04
CA PHE A 196 -0.42 -12.66 -15.65
C PHE A 196 -0.22 -11.13 -15.51
N LEU A 197 0.76 -10.56 -16.22
CA LEU A 197 0.99 -9.11 -16.23
C LEU A 197 -0.21 -8.32 -16.77
N ASP A 198 -0.97 -8.89 -17.72
CA ASP A 198 -2.23 -8.31 -18.21
C ASP A 198 -3.33 -8.31 -17.15
N SER A 199 -3.28 -9.24 -16.20
CA SER A 199 -4.27 -9.39 -15.12
C SER A 199 -3.95 -8.60 -13.85
N LEU A 200 -2.91 -7.76 -13.83
CA LEU A 200 -2.48 -7.08 -12.60
C LEU A 200 -3.56 -6.18 -11.99
N ASP A 201 -4.40 -5.56 -12.82
CA ASP A 201 -5.51 -4.70 -12.39
C ASP A 201 -6.67 -5.46 -11.72
N SER A 202 -6.73 -6.79 -11.89
CA SER A 202 -7.67 -7.66 -11.20
C SER A 202 -7.33 -7.79 -9.71
N TYR A 203 -6.09 -7.46 -9.32
CA TYR A 203 -5.70 -7.35 -7.93
C TYR A 203 -5.93 -5.91 -7.46
N PRO A 204 -6.79 -5.68 -6.45
CA PRO A 204 -7.21 -4.32 -6.06
C PRO A 204 -6.08 -3.48 -5.43
N TYR A 205 -4.86 -4.01 -5.34
CA TYR A 205 -3.70 -3.40 -4.72
C TYR A 205 -2.46 -3.33 -5.63
N MET A 206 -2.57 -3.77 -6.88
CA MET A 206 -1.55 -3.61 -7.92
C MET A 206 -2.07 -2.71 -9.04
N PRO A 207 -1.23 -1.81 -9.60
CA PRO A 207 -1.59 -1.07 -10.80
C PRO A 207 -1.51 -1.98 -12.04
N PRO A 208 -2.21 -1.64 -13.14
CA PRO A 208 -1.98 -2.28 -14.44
C PRO A 208 -0.53 -2.07 -14.89
N PHE A 209 -0.04 -2.98 -15.74
CA PHE A 209 1.22 -2.79 -16.45
C PHE A 209 1.12 -1.62 -17.44
N VAL A 210 2.17 -0.80 -17.54
CA VAL A 210 2.23 0.35 -18.45
C VAL A 210 3.52 0.29 -19.27
N GLY A 211 3.41 -0.02 -20.55
CA GLY A 211 4.54 -0.13 -21.47
C GLY A 211 4.17 -0.89 -22.74
N THR A 212 5.14 -1.02 -23.63
CA THR A 212 4.95 -1.75 -24.90
C THR A 212 4.93 -3.27 -24.68
N GLU A 213 4.38 -4.01 -25.63
CA GLU A 213 4.44 -5.49 -25.62
C GLU A 213 5.86 -6.04 -25.55
N THR A 214 6.83 -5.36 -26.19
CA THR A 214 8.24 -5.75 -26.15
C THR A 214 8.83 -5.59 -24.75
N GLU A 215 8.51 -4.49 -24.06
CA GLU A 215 8.91 -4.27 -22.66
C GLU A 215 8.23 -5.25 -21.71
N LYS A 216 6.95 -5.57 -21.94
CA LYS A 216 6.19 -6.57 -21.17
C LYS A 216 6.85 -7.94 -21.25
N LYS A 217 7.23 -8.39 -22.45
CA LYS A 217 7.96 -9.65 -22.67
C LYS A 217 9.36 -9.64 -22.05
N ALA A 218 10.05 -8.51 -22.09
CA ALA A 218 11.33 -8.34 -21.40
C ALA A 218 11.17 -8.45 -19.88
N LEU A 219 10.16 -7.78 -19.31
CA LEU A 219 9.80 -7.90 -17.90
C LEU A 219 9.48 -9.36 -17.54
N ALA A 220 8.63 -10.03 -18.32
CA ALA A 220 8.29 -11.44 -18.10
C ALA A 220 9.53 -12.34 -18.08
N SER A 221 10.44 -12.17 -19.03
CA SER A 221 11.71 -12.91 -19.07
C SER A 221 12.57 -12.67 -17.83
N TYR A 222 12.65 -11.42 -17.36
CA TYR A 222 13.36 -11.09 -16.12
C TYR A 222 12.69 -11.73 -14.90
N LEU A 223 11.36 -11.66 -14.76
CA LEU A 223 10.63 -12.24 -13.64
C LEU A 223 10.82 -13.76 -13.56
N ILE A 224 10.80 -14.47 -14.70
CA ILE A 224 11.10 -15.90 -14.76
C ILE A 224 12.55 -16.18 -14.37
N SER A 225 13.50 -15.32 -14.77
CA SER A 225 14.91 -15.52 -14.43
C SER A 225 15.19 -15.43 -12.92
N ILE A 226 14.37 -14.69 -12.17
CA ILE A 226 14.50 -14.50 -10.72
C ILE A 226 13.52 -15.36 -9.91
N SER A 227 12.71 -16.21 -10.54
CA SER A 227 11.69 -17.03 -9.85
C SER A 227 12.26 -18.27 -9.16
N LYS A 228 13.55 -18.57 -9.38
CA LYS A 228 14.26 -19.76 -8.89
C LYS A 228 14.93 -19.52 -7.54
#